data_AF-A0A940NRP2-F1
#
_entry.id   AF-A0A940NRP2-F1
#
_cell.length_a   1.000
_cell.length_b   1.000
_cell.length_c   1.000
_cell.angle_alpha   90.00
_cell.angle_beta   90.00
_cell.angle_gamma   90.00
#
_symmetry.space_group_name_H-M   'P 1'
#
loop_
_entity.id
_entity.type
_entity.pdbx_description
1 polymer ?
#
loop_
_entity_poly.entity_id
_entity_poly.type
_entity_poly.pdbx_seq_one_letter_code
_entity_poly.pdbx_strand_id
1 'polypeptide(L)' 'MSKDKKLKGIRKALEYAEVTGQSVNVFLNRGPDGEKIEGVIKEVGETKFRIQLLLDTNKLDDYETIHISNVEYIEYS' A
#
# COMPACT_ATOMS: atom_id res chain seq x y z
N MET A 1 -8.21 -18.71 -2.61
CA MET A 1 -6.92 -18.46 -1.92
C MET A 1 -7.17 -18.16 -0.45
N SER A 2 -6.46 -18.77 0.51
CA SER A 2 -6.65 -18.50 1.94
C SER A 2 -6.25 -17.06 2.30
N LYS A 3 -6.87 -16.48 3.33
CA LYS A 3 -6.61 -15.11 3.80
C LYS A 3 -5.13 -14.87 4.11
N ASP A 4 -4.46 -15.86 4.69
CA ASP A 4 -3.03 -15.78 5.03
C ASP A 4 -2.14 -15.76 3.79
N LYS A 5 -2.50 -16.51 2.74
CA LYS A 5 -1.75 -16.51 1.47
C LYS A 5 -1.90 -15.16 0.76
N LYS A 6 -3.08 -14.53 0.84
CA LYS A 6 -3.33 -13.17 0.34
C LYS A 6 -2.47 -12.13 1.06
N LEU A 7 -2.51 -12.12 2.40
CA LEU A 7 -1.73 -11.17 3.20
C LEU A 7 -0.22 -11.31 3.00
N LYS A 8 0.29 -12.55 2.89
CA LYS A 8 1.70 -12.80 2.55
C LYS A 8 2.08 -12.26 1.17
N GLY A 9 1.19 -12.38 0.18
CA GLY A 9 1.41 -11.83 -1.16
C GLY A 9 1.51 -10.31 -1.15
N ILE A 10 0.54 -9.65 -0.49
CA ILE A 10 0.54 -8.19 -0.34
C ILE A 10 1.81 -7.71 0.37
N ARG A 11 2.19 -8.35 1.48
CA ARG A 11 3.40 -8.00 2.21
C ARG A 11 4.65 -8.09 1.34
N LYS A 12 4.84 -9.18 0.59
CA LYS A 12 5.98 -9.33 -0.31
C LYS A 12 6.02 -8.24 -1.39
N ALA A 13 4.87 -7.85 -1.93
CA ALA A 13 4.79 -6.77 -2.91
C ALA A 13 5.20 -5.42 -2.30
N LEU A 14 4.77 -5.15 -1.07
CA LEU A 14 5.16 -3.94 -0.34
C LEU A 14 6.66 -3.94 0.01
N GLU A 15 7.21 -5.05 0.48
CA GLU A 15 8.65 -5.21 0.78
C GLU A 15 9.50 -5.00 -0.49
N TYR A 16 9.05 -5.52 -1.63
CA TYR A 16 9.71 -5.29 -2.91
C TYR A 16 9.64 -3.81 -3.33
N ALA A 17 8.50 -3.15 -3.12
CA ALA A 17 8.35 -1.72 -3.41
C ALA A 17 9.24 -0.84 -2.51
N GLU A 18 9.37 -1.19 -1.22
CA GLU A 18 10.29 -0.53 -0.28
C GLU A 18 11.74 -0.63 -0.77
N VAL A 19 12.20 -1.83 -1.14
CA VAL A 19 13.58 -2.07 -1.60
C VAL A 19 13.88 -1.35 -2.91
N THR A 20 12.91 -1.28 -3.82
CA THR A 20 13.10 -0.67 -5.15
C THR A 20 12.86 0.84 -5.15
N GLY A 21 12.20 1.39 -4.13
CA GLY A 21 11.82 2.80 -4.08
C GLY A 21 10.82 3.21 -5.17
N GLN A 22 10.16 2.24 -5.82
CA GLN A 22 9.19 2.52 -6.87
C GLN A 22 7.91 3.15 -6.30
N SER A 23 7.26 4.01 -7.10
CA SER A 23 5.89 4.43 -6.78
C SER A 23 4.92 3.27 -6.99
N VAL A 24 3.94 3.17 -6.10
CA VAL A 24 2.89 2.15 -6.16
C VAL A 24 1.52 2.80 -6.01
N ASN A 25 0.54 2.18 -6.66
CA ASN A 25 -0.86 2.49 -6.48
C ASN A 25 -1.47 1.45 -5.52
N VAL A 26 -2.07 1.91 -4.43
CA VAL A 26 -2.68 1.06 -3.41
C VAL A 26 -4.18 1.36 -3.34
N PHE A 27 -5.00 0.31 -3.41
CA PHE A 27 -6.42 0.40 -3.12
C PHE A 27 -6.67 0.04 -1.65
N LEU A 28 -7.23 1.01 -0.92
CA LEU A 28 -7.59 0.89 0.48
C LEU A 28 -9.08 0.60 0.59
N ASN A 29 -9.41 -0.47 1.30
CA ASN A 29 -10.78 -0.76 1.71
C ASN A 29 -11.17 0.15 2.89
N ARG A 30 -11.46 1.41 2.57
CA ARG A 30 -11.90 2.44 3.50
C ARG A 30 -13.12 3.15 2.94
N GLY A 31 -14.18 3.26 3.74
CA GLY A 31 -15.44 3.87 3.30
C GLY A 31 -16.21 3.01 2.30
N PRO A 32 -17.31 3.53 1.74
CA PRO A 32 -18.21 2.77 0.86
C PRO A 32 -17.61 2.46 -0.52
N ASP A 33 -16.71 3.29 -1.03
CA ASP A 33 -16.19 3.17 -2.41
C ASP A 33 -14.72 2.71 -2.46
N GLY A 34 -14.08 2.56 -1.31
CA GLY A 34 -12.62 2.40 -1.22
C GLY A 34 -11.87 3.65 -1.68
N GLU A 35 -10.57 3.69 -1.40
CA GLU A 35 -9.72 4.85 -1.67
C GLU A 35 -8.47 4.41 -2.43
N LYS A 36 -8.16 5.09 -3.53
CA LYS A 36 -6.91 4.87 -4.29
C LYS A 36 -5.89 5.90 -3.88
N ILE A 37 -4.72 5.46 -3.47
CA ILE A 37 -3.58 6.32 -3.16
C ILE A 37 -2.38 5.93 -4.01
N GLU A 38 -1.57 6.92 -4.39
CA GLU A 38 -0.28 6.72 -5.04
C GLU A 38 0.83 7.22 -4.13
N GLY A 39 1.93 6.46 -4.04
CA GLY A 39 3.06 6.88 -3.23
C GLY A 39 4.23 5.91 -3.24
N VAL A 40 5.28 6.25 -2.50
CA VAL A 40 6.47 5.41 -2.34
C VAL A 40 6.46 4.75 -0.96
N ILE A 41 6.59 3.43 -0.92
CA ILE A 41 6.68 2.68 0.34
C ILE A 41 8.03 2.99 0.99
N LYS A 42 8.02 3.38 2.27
CA LYS A 42 9.22 3.76 3.03
C LYS A 42 9.62 2.76 4.10
N GLU A 43 8.64 2.03 4.62
CA GLU A 43 8.86 1.05 5.69
C GLU A 43 7.73 0.01 5.68
N VAL A 44 8.06 -1.28 5.74
CA VAL A 44 7.08 -2.36 5.90
C VAL A 44 7.30 -3.09 7.22
N GLY A 45 6.34 -2.94 8.13
CA GLY A 45 6.27 -3.68 9.37
C GLY A 45 5.45 -4.97 9.25
N GLU A 46 5.27 -5.66 10.38
CA GLU A 46 4.56 -6.94 10.40
C GLU A 46 3.08 -6.84 9.98
N THR A 47 2.40 -5.79 10.42
CA THR A 47 0.94 -5.62 10.23
C THR A 47 0.58 -4.30 9.53
N LYS A 48 1.55 -3.42 9.30
CA LYS A 48 1.36 -2.07 8.77
C LYS A 48 2.55 -1.65 7.91
N PHE A 49 2.34 -0.70 7.03
CA PHE A 49 3.40 -0.08 6.22
C PHE A 49 3.25 1.43 6.24
N ARG A 50 4.35 2.13 5.95
CA ARG A 50 4.40 3.58 5.79
C ARG A 50 4.59 3.93 4.31
N ILE A 51 3.75 4.82 3.80
CA ILE A 51 3.79 5.33 2.43
C ILE A 51 3.99 6.85 2.45
N GLN A 52 4.87 7.37 1.60
CA GLN A 52 4.96 8.79 1.29
C GLN A 52 4.04 9.07 0.11
N LEU A 53 3.01 9.88 0.31
CA LEU A 53 1.99 10.18 -0.69
C LEU A 53 2.56 11.08 -1.79
N LEU A 54 2.26 10.74 -3.04
CA LEU A 54 2.53 11.60 -4.20
C LEU A 54 1.25 12.40 -4.48
N LEU A 55 1.10 13.55 -3.82
CA LEU A 55 -0.02 14.45 -4.07
C LEU A 55 0.31 15.38 -5.24
N ASP A 56 -0.67 15.63 -6.12
CA ASP A 56 -0.58 16.61 -7.23
C ASP A 56 -0.22 18.04 -6.78
N THR A 57 -0.27 18.30 -5.46
CA THR A 57 -0.18 19.63 -4.86
C THR A 57 1.16 19.90 -4.18
N ASN A 58 2.30 19.51 -4.77
CA ASN A 58 3.65 19.95 -4.36
C ASN A 58 3.99 19.76 -2.85
N LYS A 59 3.23 18.94 -2.12
CA LYS A 59 3.46 18.61 -0.71
C LYS A 59 4.31 17.35 -0.66
N LEU A 60 5.62 17.58 -0.51
CA LEU A 60 6.64 16.54 -0.54
C LEU A 60 6.69 15.63 0.71
N ASP A 61 5.88 15.87 1.74
CA ASP A 61 6.08 15.24 3.07
C ASP A 61 4.82 14.68 3.75
N ASP A 62 3.74 14.40 3.02
CA ASP A 62 2.60 13.68 3.64
C ASP A 62 2.90 12.18 3.68
N TYR A 63 3.01 11.64 4.90
CA TYR A 63 3.18 10.22 5.15
C TYR A 63 1.92 9.64 5.77
N GLU A 64 1.57 8.43 5.35
CA GLU A 64 0.50 7.67 5.97
C GLU A 64 1.00 6.32 6.48
N THR A 65 0.43 5.86 7.59
CA THR A 65 0.63 4.52 8.12
C THR A 65 -0.64 3.70 7.94
N ILE A 66 -0.54 2.59 7.22
CA ILE A 66 -1.69 1.83 6.75
C ILE A 66 -1.56 0.37 7.21
N HIS A 67 -2.64 -0.18 7.77
CA HIS A 67 -2.71 -1.61 8.08
C HIS A 67 -2.79 -2.43 6.79
N ILE A 68 -1.97 -3.48 6.68
CA ILE A 68 -1.95 -4.37 5.51
C ILE A 68 -3.33 -5.03 5.29
N SER A 69 -4.10 -5.22 6.36
CA SER A 69 -5.48 -5.73 6.28
C SER A 69 -6.46 -4.83 5.54
N ASN A 70 -6.12 -3.55 5.37
CA ASN A 70 -6.95 -2.58 4.65
C ASN A 70 -6.60 -2.53 3.16
N VAL A 71 -5.59 -3.26 2.70
CA VAL A 71 -5.19 -3.32 1.29
C VAL A 71 -5.89 -4.49 0.62
N GLU A 72 -6.52 -4.22 -0.52
CA GLU A 72 -7.09 -5.27 -1.35
C GLU A 72 -6.20 -5.56 -2.55
N TYR A 73 -5.96 -6.85 -2.81
CA TYR A 73 -5.28 -7.32 -4.01
C TYR A 73 -6.33 -7.63 -5.08
N ILE A 74 -6.32 -6.85 -6.16
CA ILE A 74 -7.19 -7.04 -7.32
C ILE A 74 -6.35 -7.67 -8.43
N GLU A 75 -6.67 -8.91 -8.81
CA GLU A 75 -6.14 -9.54 -10.03
C GLU A 75 -6.97 -9.05 -11.22
N TYR A 76 -6.33 -8.35 -12.17
CA TYR A 76 -6.97 -8.07 -13.46
C TYR A 76 -6.86 -9.32 -14.34
N SER A 77 -8.01 -9.80 -14.84
CA SER A 77 -8.14 -10.97 -15.73
C SER A 77 -7.99 -10.58 -17.19
#